data_AF-A0A354AX25-F1
#
_entry.id   AF-A0A354AX25-F1
#
_cell.length_a   1.000
_cell.length_b   1.000
_cell.length_c   1.000
_cell.angle_alpha   90.00
_cell.angle_beta   90.00
_cell.angle_gamma   90.00
#
_symmetry.space_group_name_H-M   'P 1'
#
loop_
_entity.id
_entity.type
_entity.pdbx_description
1 polymer ?
#
loop_
_entity_poly.entity_id
_entity_poly.type
_entity_poly.pdbx_seq_one_letter_code
_entity_poly.pdbx_strand_id
1 'polypeptide(L)'
;AYMNTQDMARFAVAALERPETLRQAFPVVGPRAWTTGEITQLCERFTGKDSRLFRVPPALLSFTRSVANFFEASLNVAERLSFDAVTGGGVALDAPMEPSYGAFGLDPAETTRLEDYLKEYYDTILKRLREMDADLDKDAKKKLPF
;
A
#
# COMPACT_ATOMS: atom_id res chain seq x y z
N ALA A 1 2.32 -8.74 -4.47
CA ALA A 1 1.72 -9.08 -3.16
C ALA A 1 1.94 -7.92 -2.18
N TYR A 2 1.12 -7.79 -1.14
CA TYR A 2 1.26 -6.74 -0.11
C TYR A 2 1.86 -7.30 1.17
N MET A 3 2.85 -6.61 1.74
CA MET A 3 3.37 -6.91 3.07
C MET A 3 3.44 -5.64 3.90
N ASN A 4 3.03 -5.72 5.17
CA ASN A 4 3.13 -4.60 6.09
C ASN A 4 4.62 -4.31 6.39
N THR A 5 4.98 -3.03 6.45
CA THR A 5 6.35 -2.58 6.73
C THR A 5 6.83 -3.03 8.11
N GLN A 6 5.93 -3.17 9.09
CA GLN A 6 6.26 -3.69 10.42
C GLN A 6 6.65 -5.17 10.35
N ASP A 7 5.95 -5.97 9.54
CA ASP A 7 6.28 -7.38 9.35
C ASP A 7 7.62 -7.51 8.62
N MET A 8 7.88 -6.67 7.60
CA MET A 8 9.20 -6.61 6.96
C MET A 8 10.32 -6.28 7.96
N ALA A 9 10.06 -5.40 8.93
CA ALA A 9 11.02 -5.10 9.99
C ALA A 9 11.27 -6.32 10.90
N ARG A 10 10.25 -7.13 11.20
CA ARG A 10 10.44 -8.39 11.95
C ARG A 10 11.36 -9.35 11.19
N PHE A 11 11.20 -9.50 9.88
CA PHE A 11 12.14 -10.28 9.05
C PHE A 11 13.55 -9.71 9.11
N ALA A 12 13.71 -8.40 8.99
CA ALA A 12 15.03 -7.76 9.04
C ALA A 12 15.74 -7.97 10.40
N VAL A 13 15.00 -7.89 11.52
CA VAL A 13 15.53 -8.16 12.86
C VAL A 13 15.87 -9.64 13.03
N ALA A 14 14.97 -10.55 12.63
CA ALA A 14 15.19 -11.98 12.74
C ALA A 14 16.41 -12.47 11.93
N ALA A 15 16.73 -11.84 10.80
CA ALA A 15 17.95 -12.16 10.04
C ALA A 15 19.25 -11.90 10.84
N LEU A 16 19.25 -10.96 11.79
CA LEU A 16 20.45 -10.65 12.58
C LEU A 16 20.78 -11.76 13.60
N GLU A 17 19.77 -12.51 14.03
CA GLU A 17 19.90 -13.49 15.11
C GLU A 17 20.04 -14.93 14.59
N ARG A 18 19.84 -15.14 13.28
CA ARG A 18 19.66 -16.48 12.70
C ARG A 18 20.76 -16.85 11.70
N PRO A 19 21.65 -17.81 12.03
CA PRO A 19 22.76 -18.19 11.17
C PRO A 19 22.30 -18.82 9.85
N GLU A 20 21.10 -19.39 9.79
CA GLU A 20 20.51 -19.96 8.57
C GLU A 20 20.28 -18.90 7.48
N THR A 21 20.17 -17.63 7.88
CA THR A 21 19.93 -16.51 6.96
C THR A 21 21.21 -15.90 6.37
N LEU A 22 22.39 -16.30 6.87
CA LEU A 22 23.67 -15.73 6.48
C LEU A 22 23.99 -16.00 5.01
N ARG A 23 24.27 -14.91 4.27
CA ARG A 23 24.63 -14.93 2.84
C ARG A 23 23.58 -15.61 1.94
N GLN A 24 22.33 -15.66 2.40
CA GLN A 24 21.20 -16.16 1.62
C GLN A 24 20.29 -15.01 1.18
N ALA A 25 19.51 -15.25 0.14
CA ALA A 25 18.49 -14.34 -0.35
C ALA A 25 17.13 -15.03 -0.25
N PHE A 26 16.19 -14.39 0.44
CA PHE A 26 14.85 -14.93 0.65
C PHE A 26 13.82 -13.99 0.05
N PRO A 27 12.76 -14.51 -0.60
CA PRO A 27 11.61 -13.70 -0.91
C PRO A 27 10.94 -13.27 0.40
N VAL A 28 10.57 -11.99 0.48
CA VAL A 28 9.78 -11.43 1.58
C VAL A 28 8.60 -10.72 0.93
N VAL A 29 7.52 -11.48 0.74
CA VAL A 29 6.32 -11.03 0.04
C VAL A 29 5.08 -11.36 0.85
N GLY A 30 4.00 -10.64 0.54
CA GLY A 30 2.70 -10.87 1.15
C GLY A 30 2.14 -12.27 0.92
N PRO A 31 1.25 -12.74 1.82
CA PRO A 31 0.63 -14.07 1.71
C PRO A 31 -0.29 -14.22 0.50
N ARG A 32 -0.71 -13.11 -0.13
CA ARG A 32 -1.61 -13.11 -1.28
C ARG A 32 -1.19 -12.08 -2.32
N ALA A 33 -1.27 -12.47 -3.59
CA ALA A 33 -1.19 -11.56 -4.72
C ALA A 33 -2.49 -10.75 -4.83
N TRP A 34 -2.35 -9.45 -5.08
CA TRP A 34 -3.46 -8.52 -5.22
C TRP A 34 -3.41 -7.86 -6.57
N THR A 35 -4.55 -7.81 -7.25
CA THR A 35 -4.75 -6.97 -8.43
C THR A 35 -5.22 -5.58 -8.01
N THR A 36 -4.97 -4.57 -8.85
CA THR A 36 -5.49 -3.21 -8.62
C THR A 36 -7.00 -3.20 -8.44
N GLY A 37 -7.73 -4.01 -9.21
CA GLY A 37 -9.19 -4.11 -9.10
C GLY A 37 -9.67 -4.68 -7.77
N GLU A 38 -9.03 -5.72 -7.24
CA GLU A 38 -9.36 -6.28 -5.92
C GLU A 38 -9.10 -5.28 -4.79
N ILE A 39 -7.99 -4.53 -4.86
CA ILE A 39 -7.68 -3.48 -3.89
C ILE A 39 -8.71 -2.36 -3.97
N THR A 40 -9.08 -1.93 -5.19
CA THR A 40 -10.12 -0.91 -5.35
C THR A 40 -11.45 -1.36 -4.74
N GLN A 41 -11.91 -2.58 -5.03
CA GLN A 41 -13.14 -3.13 -4.46
C GLN A 41 -13.06 -3.26 -2.93
N LEU A 42 -11.87 -3.54 -2.38
CA LEU A 42 -11.67 -3.58 -0.94
C LEU A 42 -11.85 -2.19 -0.31
N CYS A 43 -11.27 -1.15 -0.93
CA CYS A 43 -11.45 0.24 -0.50
C CYS A 43 -12.91 0.71 -0.63
N GLU A 44 -13.61 0.35 -1.73
CA GLU A 44 -15.04 0.66 -1.91
C GLU A 44 -15.88 0.03 -0.79
N ARG A 45 -15.63 -1.24 -0.46
CA ARG A 45 -16.32 -1.95 0.62
C ARG A 45 -16.10 -1.31 1.99
N PHE A 46 -14.89 -0.87 2.31
CA PHE A 46 -14.60 -0.24 3.60
C PHE A 46 -15.08 1.21 3.70
N THR A 47 -15.12 1.94 2.58
CA THR A 47 -15.57 3.34 2.57
C THR A 47 -17.06 3.51 2.29
N GLY A 48 -17.71 2.49 1.74
CA GLY A 48 -19.10 2.54 1.27
C GLY A 48 -19.32 3.50 0.10
N LYS A 49 -18.26 3.87 -0.62
CA LYS A 49 -18.29 4.83 -1.73
C LYS A 49 -17.72 4.20 -3.00
N ASP A 50 -18.38 4.44 -4.12
CA ASP A 50 -17.92 3.99 -5.43
C ASP A 50 -16.67 4.75 -5.87
N SER A 51 -15.70 4.02 -6.43
CA SER A 51 -14.49 4.61 -7.00
C SER A 51 -14.73 5.06 -8.45
N ARG A 52 -14.18 6.22 -8.80
CA ARG A 52 -14.15 6.68 -10.19
C ARG A 52 -12.85 6.22 -10.83
N LEU A 53 -12.93 5.14 -11.62
CA LEU A 53 -11.78 4.56 -12.31
C LEU A 53 -11.64 5.15 -13.70
N PHE A 54 -10.47 5.72 -14.00
CA PHE A 54 -10.07 6.12 -15.34
C PHE A 54 -8.90 5.24 -15.81
N ARG A 55 -9.11 4.45 -16.86
CA ARG A 55 -8.06 3.58 -17.42
C ARG A 55 -7.28 4.36 -18.47
N VAL A 56 -6.00 4.58 -18.20
CA VAL A 56 -5.10 5.31 -19.09
C VAL A 56 -4.36 4.31 -19.98
N PRO A 57 -4.31 4.50 -21.31
CA PRO A 57 -3.49 3.68 -22.19
C PRO A 57 -1.99 3.82 -21.90
N PRO A 58 -1.18 2.74 -21.99
CA PRO A 58 0.27 2.80 -21.72
C PRO A 58 1.02 3.83 -22.58
N ALA A 59 0.60 4.00 -23.84
CA ALA A 59 1.21 4.99 -24.75
C ALA A 59 1.05 6.43 -24.22
N LEU A 60 -0.10 6.75 -23.62
CA LEU A 60 -0.35 8.07 -23.04
C LEU A 60 0.48 8.28 -21.77
N LEU A 61 0.60 7.25 -20.93
CA LEU A 61 1.48 7.28 -19.74
C LEU A 61 2.95 7.46 -20.12
N SER A 62 3.42 6.77 -21.16
CA SER A 62 4.79 6.92 -21.64
C SER A 62 5.05 8.33 -22.17
N PHE A 63 4.10 8.92 -22.89
CA PHE A 63 4.24 10.28 -23.41
C PHE A 63 4.31 11.30 -22.27
N THR A 64 3.38 11.25 -21.32
CA THR A 64 3.36 12.19 -20.18
C THR A 64 4.61 12.04 -19.31
N ARG A 65 5.11 10.80 -19.13
CA ARG A 65 6.39 10.56 -18.46
C ARG A 65 7.56 11.21 -19.18
N SER A 66 7.65 11.08 -20.51
CA SER A 66 8.74 11.72 -21.29
C SER A 66 8.71 13.23 -21.18
N VAL A 67 7.52 13.84 -21.20
CA VAL A 67 7.36 15.29 -20.99
C VAL A 67 7.75 15.68 -19.56
N ALA A 68 7.33 14.92 -18.55
CA ALA A 68 7.66 15.18 -17.15
C ALA A 68 9.17 14.97 -16.85
N ASN A 69 9.86 14.09 -17.58
CA ASN A 69 11.31 13.90 -17.46
C ASN A 69 12.13 15.06 -18.04
N PHE A 70 11.53 15.89 -18.90
CA PHE A 70 12.23 17.01 -19.53
C PHE A 70 12.44 18.20 -18.57
N PHE A 71 11.59 18.34 -17.55
CA PHE A 71 11.70 19.40 -16.56
C PHE A 71 12.11 18.84 -15.21
N GLU A 72 13.19 19.38 -14.63
CA GLU A 72 13.71 18.97 -13.32
C GLU A 72 12.63 19.07 -12.23
N ALA A 73 11.81 20.13 -12.28
CA ALA A 73 10.71 20.35 -11.35
C ALA A 73 9.62 19.24 -11.37
N SER A 74 9.52 18.46 -12.46
CA SER A 74 8.52 17.39 -12.60
C SER A 74 9.09 15.98 -12.50
N LEU A 75 10.37 15.81 -12.16
CA LEU A 75 10.99 14.48 -12.02
C LEU A 75 10.25 13.58 -11.02
N ASN A 76 9.81 14.13 -9.88
CA ASN A 76 9.00 13.40 -8.89
C ASN A 76 7.71 12.79 -9.49
N VAL A 77 7.11 13.48 -10.46
CA VAL A 77 5.90 12.99 -11.16
C VAL A 77 6.27 11.91 -12.16
N ALA A 78 7.37 12.12 -12.90
CA ALA A 78 7.86 11.16 -13.88
C ALA A 78 8.27 9.82 -13.23
N GLU A 79 8.84 9.87 -12.02
CA GLU A 79 9.15 8.68 -11.23
C GLU A 79 7.90 7.91 -10.84
N ARG A 80 6.84 8.59 -10.40
CA ARG A 80 5.56 7.92 -10.07
C ARG A 80 4.90 7.31 -11.31
N LEU A 81 4.98 7.99 -12.45
CA LEU A 81 4.48 7.45 -13.72
C LEU A 81 5.28 6.22 -14.20
N SER A 82 6.55 6.11 -13.82
CA SER A 82 7.40 4.96 -14.15
C SER A 82 6.95 3.66 -13.48
N PHE A 83 6.13 3.76 -12.43
CA PHE A 83 5.61 2.61 -11.70
C PHE A 83 4.71 1.70 -12.55
N ASP A 84 4.18 2.20 -13.68
CA ASP A 84 3.45 1.41 -14.66
C ASP A 84 4.26 0.19 -15.16
N ALA A 85 5.59 0.29 -15.23
CA ALA A 85 6.44 -0.84 -15.61
C ALA A 85 6.41 -1.99 -14.58
N VAL A 86 6.15 -1.67 -13.31
CA VAL A 86 6.06 -2.66 -12.21
C VAL A 86 4.65 -3.25 -12.12
N THR A 87 3.61 -2.44 -12.37
CA THR A 87 2.21 -2.87 -12.26
C THR A 87 1.61 -3.41 -13.55
N GLY A 88 2.15 -3.03 -14.72
CA GLY A 88 1.61 -3.34 -16.04
C GLY A 88 2.13 -4.65 -16.65
N GLY A 89 3.12 -5.29 -16.03
CA GLY A 89 3.76 -6.50 -16.55
C GLY A 89 2.87 -7.75 -16.53
N GLY A 90 1.72 -7.74 -15.85
CA GLY A 90 0.79 -8.88 -15.76
C GLY A 90 1.34 -10.12 -15.01
N VAL A 91 2.59 -10.07 -14.56
CA VAL A 91 3.23 -11.12 -13.77
C VAL A 91 2.76 -10.99 -12.31
N ALA A 92 2.24 -12.08 -11.75
CA ALA A 92 1.95 -12.13 -10.32
C ALA A 92 3.25 -11.95 -9.54
N LEU A 93 3.30 -10.89 -8.72
CA LEU A 93 4.42 -10.64 -7.80
C LEU A 93 4.18 -11.42 -6.51
N ASP A 94 4.29 -12.75 -6.58
CA ASP A 94 4.21 -13.69 -5.47
C ASP A 94 5.40 -14.67 -5.48
N ALA A 95 5.59 -15.36 -4.35
CA ALA A 95 6.66 -16.34 -4.16
C ALA A 95 6.26 -17.31 -3.04
N PRO A 96 6.74 -18.57 -3.06
CA PRO A 96 6.56 -19.50 -1.95
C PRO A 96 7.31 -18.96 -0.72
N MET A 97 6.56 -18.65 0.33
CA MET A 97 7.07 -17.97 1.53
C MET A 97 7.37 -18.93 2.68
N GLU A 98 6.89 -20.17 2.63
CA GLU A 98 7.10 -21.20 3.65
C GLU A 98 8.58 -21.40 4.01
N PRO A 99 9.53 -21.43 3.05
CA PRO A 99 10.96 -21.51 3.37
C PRO A 99 11.46 -20.25 4.08
N SER A 100 10.96 -19.07 3.70
CA SER A 100 11.31 -17.80 4.35
C SER A 100 10.79 -17.77 5.79
N TYR A 101 9.53 -18.13 6.03
CA TYR A 101 9.00 -18.19 7.39
C TYR A 101 9.79 -19.17 8.28
N GLY A 102 10.14 -20.34 7.75
CA GLY A 102 10.97 -21.32 8.45
C GLY A 102 12.38 -20.81 8.75
N ALA A 103 13.07 -20.21 7.77
CA ALA A 103 14.42 -19.70 7.94
C ALA A 103 14.51 -18.54 8.94
N PHE A 104 13.46 -17.71 9.03
CA PHE A 104 13.40 -16.57 9.94
C PHE A 104 12.73 -16.91 11.28
N GLY A 105 12.13 -18.10 11.42
CA GLY A 105 11.42 -18.52 12.63
C GLY A 105 10.19 -17.68 12.94
N LEU A 106 9.51 -17.19 11.91
CA LEU A 106 8.32 -16.34 12.02
C LEU A 106 7.07 -17.15 11.68
N ASP A 107 5.98 -16.91 12.40
CA ASP A 107 4.69 -17.54 12.12
C ASP A 107 3.96 -16.80 10.98
N PRO A 108 3.58 -17.47 9.88
CA PRO A 108 2.73 -16.88 8.85
C PRO A 108 1.43 -16.28 9.38
N ALA A 109 0.85 -16.86 10.44
CA ALA A 109 -0.40 -16.39 11.04
C ALA A 109 -0.27 -15.01 11.74
N GLU A 110 0.94 -14.63 12.14
CA GLU A 110 1.23 -13.32 12.73
C GLU A 110 1.48 -12.23 11.68
N THR A 111 1.53 -12.59 10.40
CA THR A 111 1.72 -11.65 9.30
C THR A 111 0.43 -10.89 9.04
N THR A 112 0.51 -9.56 9.05
CA THR A 112 -0.63 -8.68 8.82
C THR A 112 -1.16 -8.85 7.39
N ARG A 113 -2.46 -9.07 7.25
CA ARG A 113 -3.13 -9.09 5.95
C ARG A 113 -3.45 -7.68 5.48
N LEU A 114 -3.53 -7.49 4.16
CA LEU A 114 -3.89 -6.19 3.58
C LEU A 114 -5.28 -5.73 4.04
N GLU A 115 -6.24 -6.66 4.13
CA GLU A 115 -7.60 -6.37 4.56
C GLU A 115 -7.65 -5.81 5.99
N ASP A 116 -6.91 -6.45 6.92
CA ASP A 116 -6.87 -6.04 8.31
C ASP A 116 -6.23 -4.66 8.46
N TYR A 117 -5.10 -4.45 7.76
CA TYR A 117 -4.43 -3.15 7.73
C TYR A 117 -5.34 -2.03 7.18
N LEU A 118 -5.97 -2.25 6.02
CA LEU A 118 -6.84 -1.23 5.42
C LEU A 118 -8.06 -0.95 6.28
N LYS A 119 -8.64 -1.98 6.91
CA LYS A 119 -9.76 -1.80 7.82
C LYS A 119 -9.39 -0.92 9.01
N GLU A 120 -8.28 -1.22 9.69
CA GLU A 120 -7.78 -0.42 10.82
C GLU A 120 -7.49 1.04 10.40
N TYR A 121 -6.85 1.21 9.25
CA TYR A 121 -6.53 2.51 8.69
C TYR A 121 -7.79 3.35 8.44
N TYR A 122 -8.80 2.78 7.75
CA TYR A 122 -10.04 3.48 7.47
C TYR A 122 -10.87 3.73 8.74
N ASP A 123 -10.95 2.77 9.66
CA ASP A 123 -11.62 2.96 10.94
C ASP A 123 -11.01 4.16 11.71
N THR A 124 -9.68 4.28 11.68
CA THR A 124 -8.97 5.39 12.32
C THR A 124 -9.22 6.72 11.60
N ILE A 125 -9.00 6.80 10.29
CA ILE A 125 -9.11 8.08 9.56
C ILE A 125 -10.54 8.56 9.45
N LEU A 126 -11.51 7.67 9.20
CA LEU A 126 -12.91 8.07 9.12
C LEU A 126 -13.43 8.54 10.47
N LYS A 127 -12.96 7.95 11.58
CA LYS A 127 -13.24 8.44 12.92
C LYS A 127 -12.64 9.84 13.13
N ARG A 128 -11.37 10.04 12.78
CA ARG A 128 -10.71 11.36 12.89
C ARG A 128 -11.38 12.44 12.06
N LEU A 129 -11.78 12.13 10.83
CA LEU A 129 -12.52 13.06 9.97
C LEU A 129 -13.85 13.48 10.61
N ARG A 130 -14.63 12.53 11.14
CA ARG A 130 -15.90 12.83 11.83
C ARG A 130 -15.70 13.68 13.08
N GLU A 131 -14.65 13.42 13.86
CA GLU A 131 -14.29 14.22 15.03
C GLU A 131 -13.97 15.67 14.63
N MET A 132 -13.15 15.86 13.57
CA MET A 132 -12.81 17.17 13.05
C MET A 132 -14.01 17.94 12.51
N ASP A 133 -14.89 17.29 11.74
CA ASP A 133 -16.12 17.93 11.22
C ASP A 133 -17.03 18.38 12.38
N ALA A 134 -17.18 17.55 13.41
CA ALA A 134 -17.97 17.89 14.59
C ALA A 134 -17.40 19.08 15.38
N ASP A 135 -16.07 19.21 15.44
CA ASP A 135 -15.42 20.33 16.11
C ASP A 135 -15.53 21.63 15.29
N LEU A 136 -15.40 21.55 13.96
CA LEU A 136 -15.67 22.68 13.06
C LEU A 136 -17.11 23.19 13.19
N ASP A 137 -18.09 22.29 13.26
CA ASP A 137 -19.50 22.65 13.46
C ASP A 137 -19.77 23.32 14.82
N LYS A 138 -19.10 22.87 15.89
CA LYS A 138 -19.19 23.50 17.21
C LYS A 138 -18.57 24.89 17.22
N ASP A 139 -17.42 25.06 16.58
CA ASP A 139 -16.74 26.35 16.51
C ASP A 139 -17.49 27.34 15.61
N ALA A 140 -18.13 26.87 14.53
CA ALA A 140 -19.05 27.67 13.72
C ALA A 140 -20.26 28.14 14.56
N LYS A 141 -20.83 27.26 15.41
CA LYS A 141 -21.93 27.61 16.32
C LYS A 141 -21.52 28.60 17.42
N LYS A 142 -20.28 28.52 17.93
CA LYS A 142 -19.75 29.49 18.92
C LYS A 142 -19.47 30.88 18.34
N LYS A 143 -19.23 30.99 17.03
CA LYS A 143 -18.94 32.27 16.35
C LYS A 143 -20.19 33.04 15.91
N LEU A 144 -21.38 32.46 16.04
CA LEU A 144 -22.65 33.15 15.76
C LEU A 144 -23.13 33.86 17.04
N PRO A 145 -23.24 35.20 17.04
CA PRO A 145 -23.69 35.95 18.21
C PRO A 145 -25.22 36.01 18.21
N PHE A 146 -25.87 34.89 18.56
CA PHE A 146 -27.25 34.86 19.06
C PHE A 146 -27.39 33.77 20.12
#